data_AF-A0A3B0WSN6-F1
#
_entry.id   AF-A0A3B0WSN6-F1
#
_cell.length_a   1.000
_cell.length_b   1.000
_cell.length_c   1.000
_cell.angle_alpha   90.00
_cell.angle_beta   90.00
_cell.angle_gamma   90.00
#
_symmetry.space_group_name_H-M   'P 1'
#
loop_
_entity.id
_entity.type
_entity.pdbx_description
1 polymer ?
#
loop_
_entity_poly.entity_id
_entity_poly.type
_entity_poly.pdbx_seq_one_letter_code
_entity_poly.pdbx_strand_id
1 'polypeptide(L)'
;MRFGTSLSISADGDTLVVGTTVSFYNGSPNLAYVYTRDINTWSQNAVLSGGSNTDIGDVFGAQVSISGDGLTLAVSAIGEDSQGIGIDNENVADIAPPSQTDNTATSSGAVYIFTRDTLPAINTWTQQAYIKASNTENVDSLGTAITLSNDGNTLAVAALGEDSNDRNNEIDNTSLNSGAVYIYTRNNSIWSQQDYLKADNIHANAGFGSALDLSDNGNTLAIGARKEKSSAIGYSGDQIDSEFESGAAYLFIRDTNNKWNQKAYLKASNPDIGDAFGDSISLSGDASILAVGAPNEQSSSLGINNDQLNNDDGNKG
;
A
#
# COMPACT_ATOMS: atom_id res chain seq x y z
N MET A 1 3.65 13.73 -18.82
CA MET A 1 2.63 13.35 -17.83
C MET A 1 2.04 12.02 -18.25
N ARG A 2 2.09 11.01 -17.38
CA ARG A 2 1.36 9.75 -17.49
C ARG A 2 0.13 9.88 -16.61
N PHE A 3 -1.05 9.90 -17.23
CA PHE A 3 -2.33 9.98 -16.55
C PHE A 3 -2.92 8.58 -16.40
N GLY A 4 -3.46 8.23 -15.24
CA GLY A 4 -3.99 6.89 -15.00
C GLY A 4 -2.94 5.87 -14.57
N THR A 5 -1.90 6.31 -13.86
CA THR A 5 -0.91 5.38 -13.29
C THR A 5 -1.43 4.65 -12.05
N SER A 6 -2.44 5.22 -11.39
CA SER A 6 -3.22 4.60 -10.33
C SER A 6 -4.68 5.09 -10.44
N LEU A 7 -5.62 4.24 -10.04
CA LEU A 7 -7.05 4.47 -10.17
C LEU A 7 -7.77 3.89 -8.96
N SER A 8 -8.80 4.57 -8.48
CA SER A 8 -9.70 4.04 -7.44
C SER A 8 -11.09 4.62 -7.61
N ILE A 9 -12.13 3.82 -7.38
CA ILE A 9 -13.53 4.23 -7.55
C ILE A 9 -14.33 3.87 -6.30
N SER A 10 -15.22 4.77 -5.87
CA SER A 10 -16.12 4.53 -4.74
C SER A 10 -17.09 3.37 -5.03
N ALA A 11 -17.64 2.76 -3.98
CA ALA A 11 -18.50 1.58 -4.09
C ALA A 11 -19.81 1.86 -4.85
N ASP A 12 -20.32 3.09 -4.77
CA ASP A 12 -21.46 3.56 -5.57
C ASP A 12 -21.11 3.80 -7.06
N GLY A 13 -19.82 3.81 -7.41
CA GLY A 13 -19.34 4.06 -8.75
C GLY A 13 -19.40 5.53 -9.19
N ASP A 14 -19.64 6.46 -8.27
CA ASP A 14 -19.90 7.86 -8.58
C ASP A 14 -18.73 8.81 -8.31
N THR A 15 -17.67 8.34 -7.63
CA THR A 15 -16.42 9.10 -7.43
C THR A 15 -15.24 8.28 -7.94
N LEU A 16 -14.55 8.78 -8.96
CA LEU A 16 -13.33 8.18 -9.54
C LEU A 16 -12.14 9.07 -9.22
N VAL A 17 -11.06 8.48 -8.73
CA VAL A 17 -9.80 9.16 -8.49
C VAL A 17 -8.73 8.61 -9.44
N VAL A 18 -7.97 9.52 -10.03
CA VAL A 18 -6.91 9.20 -10.99
C VAL A 18 -5.61 9.84 -10.55
N GLY A 19 -4.61 9.02 -10.24
CA GLY A 19 -3.25 9.47 -9.98
C GLY A 19 -2.49 9.76 -11.27
N THR A 20 -1.50 10.66 -11.18
CA THR A 20 -0.61 10.98 -12.28
C THR A 20 0.84 10.88 -11.86
N THR A 21 1.69 10.47 -12.80
CA THR A 21 3.14 10.56 -12.65
C THR A 21 3.74 11.30 -13.82
N VAL A 22 4.60 12.27 -13.55
CA VAL A 22 5.43 12.91 -14.57
C VAL A 22 6.83 12.31 -14.56
N SER A 23 7.38 12.10 -15.75
CA SER A 23 8.81 11.87 -15.91
C SER A 23 9.56 13.11 -15.42
N PHE A 24 10.59 12.92 -14.59
CA PHE A 24 11.40 13.88 -13.82
C PHE A 24 11.89 15.17 -14.53
N TYR A 25 11.63 15.35 -15.83
CA TYR A 25 12.26 16.38 -16.66
C TYR A 25 11.41 17.64 -16.92
N ASN A 26 10.14 17.70 -16.52
CA ASN A 26 9.25 18.82 -16.89
C ASN A 26 8.79 19.74 -15.75
N GLY A 27 9.31 19.57 -14.53
CA GLY A 27 9.07 20.48 -13.40
C GLY A 27 7.59 20.72 -13.02
N SER A 28 6.67 19.88 -13.51
CA SER A 28 5.25 19.95 -13.16
C SER A 28 5.00 19.07 -11.94
N PRO A 29 4.22 19.51 -10.94
CA PRO A 29 3.92 18.69 -9.78
C PRO A 29 3.09 17.47 -10.20
N ASN A 30 3.28 16.35 -9.48
CA ASN A 30 2.41 15.19 -9.60
C ASN A 30 1.09 15.48 -8.86
N LEU A 31 -0.04 15.03 -9.41
CA LEU A 31 -1.38 15.41 -8.96
C LEU A 31 -2.30 14.19 -8.91
N ALA A 32 -3.35 14.30 -8.09
CA ALA A 32 -4.49 13.39 -8.12
C ALA A 32 -5.74 14.14 -8.59
N TYR A 33 -6.47 13.56 -9.54
CA TYR A 33 -7.66 14.14 -10.13
C TYR A 33 -8.88 13.39 -9.63
N VAL A 34 -9.89 14.13 -9.13
CA VAL A 34 -11.15 13.55 -8.68
C VAL A 34 -12.22 13.89 -9.70
N TYR A 35 -12.93 12.86 -10.16
CA TYR A 35 -14.08 12.97 -11.04
C TYR A 35 -15.33 12.50 -10.30
N THR A 36 -16.44 13.18 -10.51
CA THR A 36 -17.76 12.75 -10.03
C THR A 36 -18.68 12.48 -11.20
N ARG A 37 -19.47 11.43 -11.08
CA ARG A 37 -20.50 11.05 -12.04
C ARG A 37 -21.84 11.56 -11.58
N ASP A 38 -22.52 12.30 -12.46
CA ASP A 38 -23.95 12.57 -12.32
C ASP A 38 -24.68 11.88 -13.48
N ILE A 39 -25.54 10.92 -13.13
CA ILE A 39 -26.22 10.01 -14.06
C ILE A 39 -25.20 9.26 -14.95
N ASN A 40 -24.92 9.77 -16.15
CA ASN A 40 -24.03 9.17 -17.14
C ASN A 40 -22.89 10.09 -17.56
N THR A 41 -22.70 11.22 -16.85
CA THR A 41 -21.69 12.22 -17.21
C THR A 41 -20.65 12.32 -16.11
N TRP A 42 -19.40 12.06 -16.47
CA TRP A 42 -18.26 12.34 -15.62
C TRP A 42 -17.84 13.80 -15.75
N SER A 43 -17.60 14.44 -14.62
CA SER A 43 -17.05 15.80 -14.55
C SER A 43 -15.89 15.83 -13.56
N GLN A 44 -14.86 16.61 -13.86
CA GLN A 44 -13.75 16.78 -12.92
C GLN A 44 -14.22 17.64 -11.74
N ASN A 45 -14.24 17.05 -10.56
CA ASN A 45 -14.64 17.68 -9.31
C ASN A 45 -13.47 18.44 -8.67
N ALA A 46 -12.27 17.86 -8.65
CA ALA A 46 -11.11 18.47 -8.01
C ALA A 46 -9.77 18.02 -8.63
N VAL A 47 -8.73 18.81 -8.32
CA VAL A 47 -7.33 18.47 -8.55
C VAL A 47 -6.61 18.68 -7.24
N LEU A 48 -5.96 17.64 -6.73
CA LEU A 48 -5.30 17.62 -5.43
C LEU A 48 -3.79 17.58 -5.63
N SER A 49 -3.08 18.26 -4.73
CA SER A 49 -1.62 18.16 -4.54
C SER A 49 -1.34 18.01 -3.04
N GLY A 50 -0.15 17.50 -2.69
CA GLY A 50 0.31 17.47 -1.29
C GLY A 50 0.75 18.84 -0.74
N GLY A 51 0.33 19.94 -1.39
CA GLY A 51 0.58 21.30 -0.94
C GLY A 51 2.06 21.72 -1.03
N SER A 52 2.53 22.42 0.00
CA SER A 52 3.91 22.89 0.13
C SER A 52 4.93 21.79 0.45
N ASN A 53 4.45 20.57 0.66
CA ASN A 53 5.19 19.46 1.21
C ASN A 53 5.51 18.38 0.17
N THR A 54 5.19 18.66 -1.10
CA THR A 54 5.56 17.79 -2.22
C THR A 54 6.47 18.55 -3.16
N ASP A 55 7.74 18.16 -3.15
CA ASP A 55 8.76 18.67 -4.05
C ASP A 55 8.75 17.96 -5.40
N ILE A 56 9.57 18.47 -6.33
CA ILE A 56 9.81 17.80 -7.61
C ILE A 56 10.58 16.51 -7.33
N GLY A 57 9.88 15.38 -7.41
CA GLY A 57 10.48 14.07 -7.14
C GLY A 57 9.58 13.19 -6.29
N ASP A 58 8.67 13.79 -5.53
CA ASP A 58 7.92 13.09 -4.48
C ASP A 58 6.83 12.16 -5.00
N VAL A 59 6.51 12.25 -6.29
CA VAL A 59 5.57 11.36 -6.98
C VAL A 59 4.18 11.31 -6.31
N PHE A 60 3.65 12.45 -5.86
CA PHE A 60 2.27 12.54 -5.35
C PHE A 60 1.23 11.99 -6.34
N GLY A 61 0.36 11.08 -5.90
CA GLY A 61 -0.56 10.36 -6.79
C GLY A 61 0.03 9.07 -7.35
N ALA A 62 1.17 8.59 -6.83
CA ALA A 62 1.73 7.29 -7.16
C ALA A 62 0.69 6.17 -6.92
N GLN A 63 0.04 6.19 -5.76
CA GLN A 63 -1.12 5.35 -5.44
C GLN A 63 -2.28 6.20 -4.93
N VAL A 64 -3.50 5.76 -5.20
CA VAL A 64 -4.75 6.38 -4.73
C VAL A 64 -5.71 5.30 -4.23
N SER A 65 -6.43 5.60 -3.15
CA SER A 65 -7.49 4.72 -2.62
C SER A 65 -8.63 5.58 -2.08
N ILE A 66 -9.88 5.31 -2.48
CA ILE A 66 -11.07 6.06 -2.06
C ILE A 66 -12.00 5.15 -1.23
N SER A 67 -12.61 5.70 -0.17
CA SER A 67 -13.65 5.02 0.60
C SER A 67 -14.91 4.75 -0.23
N GLY A 68 -15.73 3.82 0.24
CA GLY A 68 -16.95 3.38 -0.44
C GLY A 68 -17.98 4.49 -0.65
N ASP A 69 -18.05 5.45 0.28
CA ASP A 69 -18.91 6.64 0.19
C ASP A 69 -18.31 7.78 -0.67
N GLY A 70 -17.08 7.61 -1.17
CA GLY A 70 -16.38 8.61 -1.96
C GLY A 70 -15.96 9.85 -1.17
N LEU A 71 -15.93 9.81 0.17
CA LEU A 71 -15.67 10.98 1.02
C LEU A 71 -14.27 11.03 1.63
N THR A 72 -13.55 9.91 1.68
CA THR A 72 -12.19 9.83 2.23
C THR A 72 -11.26 9.27 1.16
N LEU A 73 -10.19 10.01 0.87
CA LEU A 73 -9.21 9.68 -0.15
C LEU A 73 -7.82 9.63 0.47
N ALA A 74 -7.10 8.53 0.27
CA ALA A 74 -5.68 8.42 0.53
C ALA A 74 -4.89 8.57 -0.78
N VAL A 75 -3.82 9.38 -0.75
CA VAL A 75 -2.93 9.59 -1.90
C VAL A 75 -1.48 9.50 -1.44
N SER A 76 -0.67 8.65 -2.06
CA SER A 76 0.74 8.53 -1.69
C SER A 76 1.65 9.49 -2.46
N ALA A 77 2.75 9.88 -1.82
CA ALA A 77 3.90 10.56 -2.40
C ALA A 77 5.16 9.76 -2.00
N ILE A 78 5.48 8.74 -2.79
CA ILE A 78 6.50 7.74 -2.44
C ILE A 78 7.93 8.27 -2.40
N GLY A 79 8.20 9.38 -3.07
CA GLY A 79 9.51 10.03 -3.10
C GLY A 79 9.63 11.18 -2.11
N GLU A 80 8.66 11.38 -1.22
CA GLU A 80 8.68 12.48 -0.26
C GLU A 80 9.85 12.32 0.72
N ASP A 81 10.57 13.42 0.96
CA ASP A 81 11.91 13.39 1.56
C ASP A 81 11.95 13.88 3.02
N SER A 82 10.84 14.38 3.58
CA SER A 82 10.91 15.02 4.89
C SER A 82 11.10 14.02 6.03
N GLN A 83 11.80 14.47 7.08
CA GLN A 83 12.08 13.68 8.29
C GLN A 83 10.85 13.44 9.17
N GLY A 84 9.68 13.99 8.82
CA GLY A 84 8.46 13.88 9.62
C GLY A 84 8.17 12.43 10.03
N ILE A 85 7.64 12.23 11.24
CA ILE A 85 7.21 10.92 11.72
C ILE A 85 5.74 10.94 12.11
N GLY A 86 5.08 9.78 12.00
CA GLY A 86 3.69 9.61 12.41
C GLY A 86 2.69 10.50 11.65
N ILE A 87 1.68 11.02 12.34
CA ILE A 87 0.62 11.84 11.74
C ILE A 87 0.93 13.31 11.98
N ASP A 88 0.84 14.15 10.94
CA ASP A 88 1.02 15.61 10.99
C ASP A 88 2.27 16.06 11.77
N ASN A 89 3.34 15.26 11.72
CA ASN A 89 4.57 15.40 12.51
C ASN A 89 4.36 15.42 14.03
N GLU A 90 3.61 14.44 14.57
CA GLU A 90 3.43 14.35 16.02
C GLU A 90 4.76 14.48 16.78
N ASN A 91 4.80 15.49 17.65
CA ASN A 91 5.93 15.90 18.48
C ASN A 91 6.47 14.73 19.31
N VAL A 92 7.71 14.31 19.03
CA VAL A 92 8.53 13.68 20.06
C VAL A 92 8.92 14.79 21.04
N ALA A 93 8.41 14.73 22.27
CA ALA A 93 8.42 15.85 23.23
C ALA A 93 9.79 16.31 23.75
N ASP A 94 10.92 15.92 23.15
CA ASP A 94 12.27 16.20 23.69
C ASP A 94 13.36 16.52 22.64
N ILE A 95 13.01 16.58 21.36
CA ILE A 95 13.85 17.09 20.26
C ILE A 95 12.92 17.93 19.41
N ALA A 96 13.38 19.05 18.82
CA ALA A 96 12.54 19.80 17.88
C ALA A 96 11.87 18.80 16.91
N PRO A 97 10.53 18.79 16.77
CA PRO A 97 9.84 17.76 16.00
C PRO A 97 10.46 17.70 14.62
N PRO A 98 10.70 16.50 14.07
CA PRO A 98 11.20 16.40 12.72
C PRO A 98 10.30 17.22 11.79
N SER A 99 10.92 18.12 11.02
CA SER A 99 10.19 19.11 10.25
C SER A 99 9.73 18.54 8.91
N GLN A 100 8.50 18.84 8.54
CA GLN A 100 7.94 18.66 7.20
C GLN A 100 8.69 19.45 6.11
N THR A 101 9.66 20.28 6.51
CA THR A 101 10.55 21.05 5.63
C THR A 101 12.00 20.55 5.64
N ASP A 102 12.31 19.53 6.45
CA ASP A 102 13.64 18.95 6.54
C ASP A 102 13.72 17.72 5.64
N ASN A 103 14.14 17.93 4.38
CA ASN A 103 14.17 16.92 3.33
C ASN A 103 15.47 16.09 3.34
N THR A 104 15.91 15.67 4.53
CA THR A 104 17.09 14.81 4.70
C THR A 104 16.79 13.32 4.77
N ALA A 105 15.51 12.92 4.83
CA ALA A 105 15.05 11.53 4.78
C ALA A 105 14.71 11.11 3.35
N THR A 106 15.72 11.02 2.49
CA THR A 106 15.53 10.86 1.03
C THR A 106 14.67 9.64 0.71
N SER A 107 13.59 9.84 -0.04
CA SER A 107 12.62 8.83 -0.48
C SER A 107 12.05 8.00 0.67
N SER A 108 11.84 8.62 1.83
CA SER A 108 11.18 7.99 2.97
C SER A 108 9.67 7.83 2.74
N GLY A 109 9.10 8.64 1.86
CA GLY A 109 7.72 8.54 1.38
C GLY A 109 6.67 9.07 2.37
N ALA A 110 5.47 9.33 1.88
CA ALA A 110 4.35 9.85 2.66
C ALA A 110 2.99 9.46 2.09
N VAL A 111 1.93 9.59 2.91
CA VAL A 111 0.53 9.47 2.48
C VAL A 111 -0.27 10.68 2.97
N TYR A 112 -1.11 11.23 2.10
CA TYR A 112 -1.99 12.35 2.39
C TYR A 112 -3.43 11.86 2.42
N ILE A 113 -4.16 12.21 3.46
CA ILE A 113 -5.60 11.95 3.56
C ILE A 113 -6.36 13.23 3.22
N PHE A 114 -7.31 13.13 2.31
CA PHE A 114 -8.26 14.18 1.99
C PHE A 114 -9.68 13.74 2.34
N THR A 115 -10.48 14.69 2.80
CA THR A 115 -11.91 14.50 3.02
C THR A 115 -12.74 15.47 2.19
N ARG A 116 -13.87 15.01 1.67
CA ARG A 116 -14.83 15.82 0.90
C ARG A 116 -15.95 16.32 1.79
N ASP A 117 -16.13 17.63 1.86
CA ASP A 117 -17.37 18.22 2.37
C ASP A 117 -18.46 18.10 1.30
N THR A 118 -19.59 17.45 1.63
CA THR A 118 -20.71 17.25 0.69
C THR A 118 -21.77 18.33 0.75
N LEU A 119 -21.58 19.37 1.57
CA LEU A 119 -22.48 20.51 1.56
C LEU A 119 -22.55 21.10 0.14
N PRO A 120 -23.75 21.22 -0.46
CA PRO A 120 -23.91 21.59 -1.87
C PRO A 120 -23.27 22.93 -2.27
N ALA A 121 -23.01 23.80 -1.29
CA ALA A 121 -22.38 25.10 -1.50
C ALA A 121 -20.84 25.06 -1.51
N ILE A 122 -20.23 23.98 -1.01
CA ILE A 122 -18.80 23.90 -0.72
C ILE A 122 -18.14 22.83 -1.59
N ASN A 123 -18.63 21.58 -1.61
CA ASN A 123 -18.12 20.46 -2.43
C ASN A 123 -16.58 20.47 -2.63
N THR A 124 -15.84 20.72 -1.55
CA THR A 124 -14.38 20.86 -1.58
C THR A 124 -13.72 19.68 -0.90
N TRP A 125 -12.59 19.26 -1.45
CA TRP A 125 -11.64 18.39 -0.79
C TRP A 125 -10.68 19.22 0.07
N THR A 126 -10.46 18.77 1.30
CA THR A 126 -9.49 19.35 2.22
C THR A 126 -8.55 18.26 2.70
N GLN A 127 -7.25 18.54 2.78
CA GLN A 127 -6.32 17.65 3.45
C GLN A 127 -6.72 17.56 4.93
N GLN A 128 -6.97 16.35 5.40
CA GLN A 128 -7.28 16.01 6.78
C GLN A 128 -6.04 15.58 7.55
N ALA A 129 -5.10 14.89 6.89
CA ALA A 129 -3.87 14.41 7.53
C ALA A 129 -2.72 14.26 6.52
N TYR A 130 -1.50 14.35 7.03
CA TYR A 130 -0.25 13.92 6.42
C TYR A 130 0.34 12.79 7.26
N ILE A 131 0.69 11.67 6.64
CA ILE A 131 1.08 10.43 7.32
C ILE A 131 2.48 10.02 6.87
N LYS A 132 3.31 9.75 7.88
CA LYS A 132 4.66 9.19 7.81
C LYS A 132 4.75 7.93 8.66
N ALA A 133 5.79 7.14 8.41
CA ALA A 133 6.14 6.02 9.28
C ALA A 133 6.49 6.58 10.66
N SER A 134 6.26 5.80 11.72
CA SER A 134 6.72 6.15 13.07
C SER A 134 8.24 6.13 13.20
N ASN A 135 8.91 5.38 12.34
CA ASN A 135 10.35 5.15 12.23
C ASN A 135 10.86 5.59 10.83
N THR A 136 10.46 6.76 10.34
CA THR A 136 10.88 7.28 9.03
C THR A 136 12.41 7.17 8.80
N GLU A 137 12.83 6.37 7.83
CA GLU A 137 14.22 6.31 7.38
C GLU A 137 14.36 6.51 5.86
N ASN A 138 15.61 6.72 5.43
CA ASN A 138 15.94 6.91 4.02
C ASN A 138 15.53 5.68 3.21
N VAL A 139 14.86 5.89 2.08
CA VAL A 139 14.55 4.87 1.06
C VAL A 139 13.46 3.86 1.48
N ASP A 140 12.91 3.94 2.69
CA ASP A 140 11.78 3.11 3.13
C ASP A 140 10.56 3.20 2.20
N SER A 141 10.38 4.35 1.56
CA SER A 141 9.37 4.60 0.52
C SER A 141 7.95 4.25 1.00
N LEU A 142 7.52 4.82 2.13
CA LEU A 142 6.15 4.68 2.61
C LEU A 142 5.14 5.12 1.53
N GLY A 143 4.07 4.34 1.37
CA GLY A 143 3.01 4.61 0.40
C GLY A 143 3.22 3.96 -0.97
N THR A 144 4.18 3.04 -1.08
CA THR A 144 4.40 2.21 -2.29
C THR A 144 3.16 1.38 -2.66
N ALA A 145 2.40 0.94 -1.66
CA ALA A 145 1.03 0.45 -1.79
C ALA A 145 0.18 1.05 -0.66
N ILE A 146 -1.09 1.36 -0.96
CA ILE A 146 -2.08 1.82 0.03
C ILE A 146 -3.44 1.19 -0.24
N THR A 147 -4.23 0.97 0.82
CA THR A 147 -5.63 0.58 0.68
C THR A 147 -6.46 1.09 1.86
N LEU A 148 -7.64 1.65 1.58
CA LEU A 148 -8.62 2.12 2.55
C LEU A 148 -9.78 1.13 2.68
N SER A 149 -10.31 0.99 3.90
CA SER A 149 -11.56 0.28 4.13
C SER A 149 -12.74 1.02 3.49
N ASN A 150 -13.85 0.30 3.27
CA ASN A 150 -15.04 0.86 2.65
C ASN A 150 -15.63 2.03 3.46
N ASP A 151 -15.50 2.03 4.79
CA ASP A 151 -15.91 3.15 5.66
C ASP A 151 -14.88 4.29 5.76
N GLY A 152 -13.72 4.15 5.10
CA GLY A 152 -12.64 5.13 5.09
C GLY A 152 -11.91 5.31 6.42
N ASN A 153 -12.09 4.41 7.39
CA ASN A 153 -11.52 4.57 8.74
C ASN A 153 -10.35 3.63 9.06
N THR A 154 -10.01 2.69 8.19
CA THR A 154 -8.78 1.90 8.28
C THR A 154 -7.99 2.10 7.01
N LEU A 155 -6.70 2.42 7.15
CA LEU A 155 -5.74 2.55 6.07
C LEU A 155 -4.59 1.58 6.33
N ALA A 156 -4.25 0.76 5.34
CA ALA A 156 -2.99 0.03 5.32
C ALA A 156 -2.01 0.71 4.34
N VAL A 157 -0.76 0.86 4.74
CA VAL A 157 0.29 1.55 3.98
C VAL A 157 1.56 0.73 4.00
N ALA A 158 2.09 0.37 2.83
CA ALA A 158 3.36 -0.35 2.72
C ALA A 158 4.55 0.62 2.70
N ALA A 159 5.63 0.22 3.36
CA ALA A 159 6.98 0.74 3.19
C ALA A 159 7.88 -0.41 2.73
N LEU A 160 8.12 -0.49 1.42
CA LEU A 160 8.83 -1.62 0.81
C LEU A 160 10.32 -1.67 1.16
N GLY A 161 10.92 -0.51 1.44
CA GLY A 161 12.34 -0.39 1.80
C GLY A 161 12.61 -0.61 3.29
N GLU A 162 11.57 -0.77 4.11
CA GLU A 162 11.73 -0.81 5.56
C GLU A 162 12.59 -2.00 6.03
N ASP A 163 13.53 -1.67 6.90
CA ASP A 163 14.46 -2.61 7.52
C ASP A 163 13.94 -2.99 8.89
N SER A 164 13.88 -4.29 9.21
CA SER A 164 13.81 -4.78 10.60
C SER A 164 13.65 -6.30 10.62
N ASN A 165 14.32 -7.00 11.53
CA ASN A 165 14.18 -8.44 11.74
C ASN A 165 13.22 -8.79 12.89
N ASP A 166 12.39 -7.84 13.33
CA ASP A 166 11.43 -8.01 14.42
C ASP A 166 10.03 -7.57 13.96
N ARG A 167 9.00 -8.32 14.39
CA ARG A 167 7.59 -8.05 14.08
C ARG A 167 7.00 -6.94 14.94
N ASN A 168 7.64 -6.60 16.05
CA ASN A 168 7.12 -5.67 17.04
C ASN A 168 8.11 -4.54 17.37
N ASN A 169 9.20 -4.44 16.62
CA ASN A 169 10.24 -3.44 16.86
C ASN A 169 10.59 -2.70 15.57
N GLU A 170 10.03 -1.50 15.45
CA GLU A 170 10.20 -0.57 14.33
C GLU A 170 11.59 0.11 14.32
N ILE A 171 12.39 0.00 15.40
CA ILE A 171 13.74 0.60 15.43
C ILE A 171 14.87 -0.41 15.16
N ASP A 172 14.54 -1.67 14.93
CA ASP A 172 15.54 -2.67 14.52
C ASP A 172 15.86 -2.48 13.03
N ASN A 173 17.12 -2.39 12.59
CA ASN A 173 17.41 -2.28 11.14
C ASN A 173 18.29 -3.46 10.67
N THR A 174 18.07 -4.66 11.22
CA THR A 174 19.00 -5.79 11.00
C THR A 174 18.65 -6.68 9.81
N SER A 175 17.48 -6.52 9.20
CA SER A 175 17.06 -7.23 7.98
C SER A 175 16.71 -6.24 6.87
N LEU A 176 17.64 -6.09 5.92
CA LEU A 176 17.58 -5.06 4.88
C LEU A 176 16.40 -5.25 3.90
N ASN A 177 15.67 -4.18 3.61
CA ASN A 177 14.49 -4.09 2.74
C ASN A 177 13.53 -5.26 2.96
N SER A 178 13.32 -5.64 4.21
CA SER A 178 12.39 -6.72 4.56
C SER A 178 10.95 -6.32 4.24
N GLY A 179 10.67 -5.02 4.28
CA GLY A 179 9.39 -4.40 4.02
C GLY A 179 8.46 -4.48 5.23
N ALA A 180 7.63 -3.46 5.39
CA ALA A 180 6.62 -3.40 6.44
C ALA A 180 5.29 -2.85 5.93
N VAL A 181 4.24 -3.11 6.70
CA VAL A 181 2.92 -2.50 6.48
C VAL A 181 2.43 -1.86 7.78
N TYR A 182 2.10 -0.58 7.71
CA TYR A 182 1.58 0.21 8.82
C TYR A 182 0.07 0.30 8.70
N ILE A 183 -0.63 0.09 9.82
CA ILE A 183 -2.07 0.26 9.89
C ILE A 183 -2.37 1.54 10.63
N TYR A 184 -3.15 2.42 10.00
CA TYR A 184 -3.68 3.63 10.61
C TYR A 184 -5.20 3.52 10.72
N THR A 185 -5.74 4.02 11.82
CA THR A 185 -7.19 4.07 12.03
C THR A 185 -7.65 5.48 12.34
N ARG A 186 -8.85 5.82 11.87
CA ARG A 186 -9.50 7.10 12.12
C ARG A 186 -10.63 6.97 13.12
N ASN A 187 -10.60 7.79 14.17
CA ASN A 187 -11.71 7.93 15.10
C ASN A 187 -11.99 9.43 15.32
N ASN A 188 -13.24 9.85 15.11
CA ASN A 188 -13.65 11.26 15.24
C ASN A 188 -12.72 12.24 14.48
N SER A 189 -12.40 11.91 13.23
CA SER A 189 -11.51 12.68 12.34
C SER A 189 -10.03 12.71 12.74
N ILE A 190 -9.63 11.97 13.77
CA ILE A 190 -8.23 11.86 14.21
C ILE A 190 -7.67 10.53 13.73
N TRP A 191 -6.57 10.57 12.99
CA TRP A 191 -5.82 9.38 12.56
C TRP A 191 -4.77 9.02 13.61
N SER A 192 -4.58 7.72 13.85
CA SER A 192 -3.51 7.19 14.71
C SER A 192 -2.96 5.91 14.11
N GLN A 193 -1.66 5.65 14.27
CA GLN A 193 -1.08 4.35 13.97
C GLN A 193 -1.61 3.32 14.98
N GLN A 194 -2.17 2.24 14.46
CA GLN A 194 -2.74 1.14 15.23
C GLN A 194 -1.75 -0.02 15.36
N ASP A 195 -1.06 -0.35 14.27
CA ASP A 195 -0.19 -1.53 14.21
C ASP A 195 0.90 -1.39 13.16
N TYR A 196 1.94 -2.19 13.33
CA TYR A 196 3.05 -2.37 12.41
C TYR A 196 3.19 -3.86 12.11
N LEU A 197 3.20 -4.20 10.82
CA LEU A 197 3.11 -5.57 10.35
C LEU A 197 4.35 -5.98 9.58
N LYS A 198 4.80 -7.19 9.89
CA LYS A 198 5.84 -7.96 9.21
C LYS A 198 5.33 -9.36 8.91
N ALA A 199 5.97 -10.09 8.00
CA ALA A 199 5.79 -11.53 7.87
C ALA A 199 6.32 -12.29 9.10
N ASP A 200 5.78 -13.47 9.41
CA ASP A 200 6.30 -14.32 10.51
C ASP A 200 7.72 -14.80 10.20
N ASN A 201 7.98 -15.04 8.92
CA ASN A 201 9.28 -15.34 8.33
C ASN A 201 9.88 -14.09 7.69
N ILE A 202 10.54 -13.28 8.50
CA ILE A 202 11.17 -12.06 8.01
C ILE A 202 12.41 -12.41 7.19
N HIS A 203 12.40 -12.03 5.92
CA HIS A 203 13.51 -12.24 4.99
C HIS A 203 13.91 -10.91 4.35
N ALA A 204 15.22 -10.63 4.33
CA ALA A 204 15.76 -9.45 3.66
C ALA A 204 15.41 -9.47 2.17
N ASN A 205 14.97 -8.32 1.64
CA ASN A 205 14.54 -8.11 0.26
C ASN A 205 13.32 -8.95 -0.19
N ALA A 206 12.51 -9.48 0.74
CA ALA A 206 11.34 -10.29 0.42
C ALA A 206 10.20 -9.48 -0.25
N GLY A 207 10.23 -8.15 -0.13
CA GLY A 207 9.23 -7.27 -0.72
C GLY A 207 7.86 -7.38 -0.04
N PHE A 208 7.83 -7.66 1.26
CA PHE A 208 6.59 -7.66 2.04
C PHE A 208 5.94 -6.27 1.96
N GLY A 209 4.66 -6.22 1.58
CA GLY A 209 3.96 -4.97 1.26
C GLY A 209 3.96 -4.61 -0.23
N SER A 210 4.43 -5.50 -1.11
CA SER A 210 4.44 -5.26 -2.58
C SER A 210 3.06 -5.06 -3.19
N ALA A 211 2.03 -5.65 -2.59
CA ALA A 211 0.63 -5.41 -2.89
C ALA A 211 -0.18 -5.49 -1.59
N LEU A 212 -1.27 -4.72 -1.51
CA LEU A 212 -2.19 -4.70 -0.37
C LEU A 212 -3.63 -4.74 -0.86
N ASP A 213 -4.50 -5.46 -0.16
CA ASP A 213 -5.94 -5.27 -0.29
C ASP A 213 -6.68 -5.55 1.02
N LEU A 214 -7.66 -4.71 1.35
CA LEU A 214 -8.36 -4.70 2.62
C LEU A 214 -9.85 -5.01 2.40
N SER A 215 -10.41 -5.88 3.23
CA SER A 215 -11.85 -6.17 3.22
C SER A 215 -12.68 -4.93 3.55
N ASP A 216 -13.94 -4.88 3.11
CA ASP A 216 -14.84 -3.73 3.30
C ASP A 216 -14.98 -3.32 4.77
N ASN A 217 -15.02 -4.31 5.68
CA ASN A 217 -15.13 -4.09 7.12
C ASN A 217 -13.81 -3.66 7.80
N GLY A 218 -12.72 -3.57 7.05
CA GLY A 218 -11.41 -3.14 7.52
C GLY A 218 -10.68 -4.11 8.45
N ASN A 219 -11.11 -5.38 8.57
CA ASN A 219 -10.56 -6.33 9.55
C ASN A 219 -9.78 -7.50 8.95
N THR A 220 -9.73 -7.62 7.63
CA THR A 220 -8.89 -8.60 6.92
C THR A 220 -8.03 -7.88 5.89
N LEU A 221 -6.73 -8.12 5.94
CA LEU A 221 -5.74 -7.51 5.05
C LEU A 221 -4.94 -8.61 4.38
N ALA A 222 -4.92 -8.61 3.05
CA ALA A 222 -4.04 -9.45 2.25
C ALA A 222 -2.78 -8.64 1.88
N ILE A 223 -1.61 -9.25 2.02
CA ILE A 223 -0.29 -8.62 1.80
C ILE A 223 0.56 -9.49 0.89
N GLY A 224 1.12 -8.90 -0.15
CA GLY A 224 2.01 -9.55 -1.09
C GLY A 224 3.48 -9.41 -0.70
N ALA A 225 4.26 -10.47 -0.94
CA ALA A 225 5.71 -10.48 -0.81
C ALA A 225 6.33 -11.15 -2.04
N ARG A 226 6.38 -10.45 -3.16
CA ARG A 226 6.78 -11.00 -4.47
C ARG A 226 8.19 -11.60 -4.56
N LYS A 227 9.04 -11.43 -3.55
CA LYS A 227 10.40 -12.01 -3.49
C LYS A 227 10.60 -12.87 -2.24
N GLU A 228 9.51 -13.29 -1.59
CA GLU A 228 9.59 -14.25 -0.49
C GLU A 228 10.33 -15.53 -0.94
N LYS A 229 11.16 -16.06 -0.06
CA LYS A 229 12.29 -16.91 -0.41
C LYS A 229 12.10 -18.39 -0.10
N SER A 230 11.03 -18.77 0.60
CA SER A 230 10.81 -20.17 0.92
C SER A 230 10.47 -21.00 -0.34
N SER A 231 10.71 -22.30 -0.30
CA SER A 231 10.27 -23.28 -1.32
C SER A 231 8.95 -23.98 -0.99
N ALA A 232 8.29 -23.63 0.12
CA ALA A 232 6.96 -24.14 0.45
C ALA A 232 5.97 -23.99 -0.71
N ILE A 233 5.01 -24.91 -0.76
CA ILE A 233 3.94 -24.97 -1.76
C ILE A 233 2.57 -24.79 -1.09
N GLY A 234 1.64 -24.14 -1.80
CA GLY A 234 0.24 -24.03 -1.37
C GLY A 234 0.06 -23.29 -0.03
N TYR A 235 -0.79 -23.84 0.84
CA TYR A 235 -1.25 -23.17 2.07
C TYR A 235 -0.48 -23.64 3.30
N SER A 236 0.06 -22.69 4.08
CA SER A 236 0.71 -22.93 5.38
C SER A 236 1.86 -23.95 5.36
N GLY A 237 2.67 -23.92 4.29
CA GLY A 237 3.93 -24.67 4.24
C GLY A 237 5.01 -24.14 5.19
N ASP A 238 6.14 -24.84 5.24
CA ASP A 238 7.32 -24.41 6.03
C ASP A 238 7.91 -23.12 5.46
N GLN A 239 8.03 -22.10 6.31
CA GLN A 239 8.44 -20.76 5.94
C GLN A 239 9.93 -20.48 6.17
N ILE A 240 10.69 -21.45 6.69
CA ILE A 240 12.03 -21.24 7.26
C ILE A 240 13.15 -21.22 6.21
N ASP A 241 12.95 -21.87 5.05
CA ASP A 241 13.94 -21.85 3.98
C ASP A 241 13.94 -20.52 3.20
N SER A 242 15.08 -20.17 2.60
CA SER A 242 15.31 -18.79 2.16
C SER A 242 16.13 -18.64 0.86
N GLU A 243 15.96 -19.56 -0.09
CA GLU A 243 16.81 -19.64 -1.30
C GLU A 243 16.03 -19.71 -2.63
N PHE A 244 14.71 -19.53 -2.62
CA PHE A 244 13.85 -19.89 -3.75
C PHE A 244 13.10 -18.71 -4.40
N GLU A 245 13.07 -17.51 -3.80
CA GLU A 245 12.53 -16.23 -4.36
C GLU A 245 11.29 -16.35 -5.28
N SER A 246 10.34 -17.23 -4.93
CA SER A 246 9.12 -17.49 -5.73
C SER A 246 7.96 -16.56 -5.38
N GLY A 247 8.08 -15.86 -4.26
CA GLY A 247 7.07 -14.95 -3.74
C GLY A 247 6.00 -15.63 -2.87
N ALA A 248 5.26 -14.85 -2.10
CA ALA A 248 4.20 -15.32 -1.23
C ALA A 248 3.09 -14.26 -1.06
N ALA A 249 1.94 -14.70 -0.56
CA ALA A 249 0.89 -13.84 -0.02
C ALA A 249 0.57 -14.20 1.43
N TYR A 250 0.17 -13.22 2.21
CA TYR A 250 -0.14 -13.34 3.62
C TYR A 250 -1.52 -12.79 3.90
N LEU A 251 -2.24 -13.39 4.85
CA LEU A 251 -3.51 -12.87 5.36
C LEU A 251 -3.35 -12.47 6.82
N PHE A 252 -3.64 -11.21 7.13
CA PHE A 252 -3.70 -10.69 8.48
C PHE A 252 -5.15 -10.43 8.87
N ILE A 253 -5.52 -10.81 10.09
CA ILE A 253 -6.86 -10.58 10.64
C ILE A 253 -6.75 -9.79 11.93
N ARG A 254 -7.53 -8.70 12.01
CA ARG A 254 -7.70 -7.91 13.22
C ARG A 254 -8.59 -8.66 14.21
N ASP A 255 -8.06 -8.91 15.40
CA ASP A 255 -8.77 -9.59 16.47
C ASP A 255 -9.68 -8.62 17.27
N THR A 256 -10.40 -9.16 18.25
CA THR A 256 -11.31 -8.38 19.11
C THR A 256 -10.60 -7.38 20.03
N ASN A 257 -9.28 -7.46 20.16
CA ASN A 257 -8.45 -6.51 20.91
C ASN A 257 -7.79 -5.48 19.98
N ASN A 258 -8.25 -5.37 18.73
CA ASN A 258 -7.71 -4.47 17.72
C ASN A 258 -6.25 -4.78 17.34
N LYS A 259 -5.80 -6.03 17.47
CA LYS A 259 -4.46 -6.48 17.06
C LYS A 259 -4.50 -7.28 15.78
N TRP A 260 -3.62 -6.97 14.86
CA TRP A 260 -3.48 -7.69 13.60
C TRP A 260 -2.56 -8.88 13.77
N ASN A 261 -3.03 -10.05 13.32
CA ASN A 261 -2.28 -11.28 13.43
C ASN A 261 -2.22 -11.96 12.07
N GLN A 262 -1.04 -12.45 11.67
CA GLN A 262 -0.93 -13.33 10.52
C GLN A 262 -1.75 -14.60 10.78
N LYS A 263 -2.63 -14.94 9.83
CA LYS A 263 -3.50 -16.13 9.88
C LYS A 263 -3.21 -17.11 8.76
N ALA A 264 -2.72 -16.63 7.64
CA ALA A 264 -2.35 -17.47 6.52
C ALA A 264 -1.05 -17.01 5.87
N TYR A 265 -0.37 -18.00 5.29
CA TYR A 265 0.78 -17.87 4.41
C TYR A 265 0.48 -18.73 3.19
N LEU A 266 0.55 -18.13 2.00
CA LEU A 266 0.13 -18.72 0.75
C LEU A 266 1.29 -18.64 -0.25
N LYS A 267 1.50 -19.78 -0.91
CA LYS A 267 2.43 -19.99 -2.00
C LYS A 267 1.67 -20.47 -3.23
N ALA A 268 2.27 -20.27 -4.40
CA ALA A 268 1.81 -20.96 -5.61
C ALA A 268 1.80 -22.48 -5.39
N SER A 269 0.96 -23.20 -6.15
CA SER A 269 0.95 -24.67 -6.16
C SER A 269 2.22 -25.26 -6.79
N ASN A 270 2.85 -24.49 -7.67
CA ASN A 270 4.03 -24.79 -8.46
C ASN A 270 4.99 -23.59 -8.43
N PRO A 271 5.50 -23.21 -7.24
CA PRO A 271 6.39 -22.08 -7.18
C PRO A 271 7.68 -22.41 -7.92
N ASP A 272 8.18 -21.45 -8.69
CA ASP A 272 9.53 -21.44 -9.24
C ASP A 272 10.22 -20.09 -9.01
N ILE A 273 11.55 -20.13 -9.09
CA ILE A 273 12.39 -18.96 -8.78
C ILE A 273 12.04 -17.81 -9.71
N GLY A 274 11.59 -16.71 -9.12
CA GLY A 274 11.29 -15.48 -9.85
C GLY A 274 9.85 -15.34 -10.34
N ASP A 275 8.97 -16.31 -10.11
CA ASP A 275 7.54 -16.29 -10.53
C ASP A 275 6.77 -15.09 -9.97
N ALA A 276 7.27 -14.52 -8.86
CA ALA A 276 6.75 -13.33 -8.23
C ALA A 276 5.31 -13.47 -7.74
N PHE A 277 4.95 -14.63 -7.18
CA PHE A 277 3.65 -14.82 -6.53
C PHE A 277 3.46 -13.78 -5.42
N GLY A 278 2.31 -13.09 -5.43
CA GLY A 278 2.05 -11.98 -4.52
C GLY A 278 2.43 -10.60 -5.05
N ASP A 279 2.89 -10.46 -6.31
CA ASP A 279 3.13 -9.15 -6.93
C ASP A 279 1.85 -8.33 -7.11
N SER A 280 0.70 -9.00 -7.24
CA SER A 280 -0.63 -8.37 -7.18
C SER A 280 -1.58 -9.21 -6.35
N ILE A 281 -2.52 -8.53 -5.67
CA ILE A 281 -3.51 -9.12 -4.78
C ILE A 281 -4.86 -8.44 -4.99
N SER A 282 -5.93 -9.21 -4.87
CA SER A 282 -7.29 -8.68 -4.70
C SER A 282 -8.09 -9.56 -3.74
N LEU A 283 -8.77 -8.93 -2.80
CA LEU A 283 -9.61 -9.55 -1.78
C LEU A 283 -11.07 -9.12 -2.04
N SER A 284 -12.01 -10.06 -1.94
CA SER A 284 -13.43 -9.69 -1.96
C SER A 284 -13.79 -8.86 -0.72
N GLY A 285 -14.80 -7.99 -0.83
CA GLY A 285 -15.20 -7.12 0.28
C GLY A 285 -15.56 -7.86 1.58
N ASP A 286 -16.09 -9.08 1.47
CA ASP A 286 -16.38 -9.98 2.59
C ASP A 286 -15.21 -10.89 3.03
N ALA A 287 -14.05 -10.76 2.38
CA ALA A 287 -12.84 -11.56 2.54
C ALA A 287 -12.99 -13.07 2.28
N SER A 288 -14.04 -13.50 1.58
CA SER A 288 -14.26 -14.92 1.25
C SER A 288 -13.44 -15.41 0.05
N ILE A 289 -12.94 -14.51 -0.79
CA ILE A 289 -12.16 -14.81 -2.00
C ILE A 289 -10.90 -13.96 -2.01
N LEU A 290 -9.75 -14.61 -2.23
CA LEU A 290 -8.46 -13.97 -2.46
C LEU A 290 -7.93 -14.41 -3.84
N ALA A 291 -7.58 -13.45 -4.67
CA ALA A 291 -6.84 -13.65 -5.90
C ALA A 291 -5.40 -13.13 -5.73
N VAL A 292 -4.42 -13.89 -6.22
CA VAL A 292 -3.01 -13.56 -6.14
C VAL A 292 -2.36 -13.77 -7.50
N GLY A 293 -1.61 -12.77 -7.98
CA GLY A 293 -0.88 -12.84 -9.24
C GLY A 293 0.56 -13.33 -9.07
N ALA A 294 1.04 -14.07 -10.07
CA ALA A 294 2.43 -14.49 -10.26
C ALA A 294 2.81 -14.17 -11.72
N PRO A 295 3.08 -12.90 -12.04
CA PRO A 295 3.19 -12.44 -13.42
C PRO A 295 4.40 -13.01 -14.17
N ASN A 296 5.35 -13.65 -13.49
CA ASN A 296 6.51 -14.24 -14.14
C ASN A 296 6.45 -15.78 -14.19
N GLU A 297 5.34 -16.39 -13.74
CA GLU A 297 5.15 -17.84 -13.81
C GLU A 297 5.15 -18.31 -15.27
N GLN A 298 5.80 -19.46 -15.51
CA GLN A 298 6.11 -19.95 -16.86
C GLN A 298 5.32 -21.21 -17.22
N SER A 299 4.00 -21.12 -17.35
CA SER A 299 3.22 -22.26 -17.83
C SER A 299 2.96 -22.28 -19.34
N SER A 300 3.13 -23.45 -19.99
CA SER A 300 2.61 -23.69 -21.35
C SER A 300 1.11 -24.04 -21.37
N SER A 301 0.46 -24.01 -20.20
CA SER A 301 -0.95 -24.36 -20.04
C SER A 301 -1.87 -23.17 -20.36
N LEU A 302 -2.87 -23.36 -21.23
CA LEU A 302 -3.85 -22.34 -21.60
C LEU A 302 -5.16 -22.54 -20.83
N GLY A 303 -5.72 -21.47 -20.23
CA GLY A 303 -7.05 -21.48 -19.58
C GLY A 303 -7.01 -21.46 -18.04
N ILE A 304 -8.17 -21.67 -17.42
CA ILE A 304 -8.35 -21.74 -15.95
C ILE A 304 -8.51 -23.23 -15.57
N ASN A 305 -7.88 -23.68 -14.47
CA ASN A 305 -7.88 -25.07 -13.98
C ASN A 305 -7.24 -26.11 -14.92
N ASN A 306 -6.15 -25.73 -15.56
CA ASN A 306 -5.32 -26.61 -16.37
C ASN A 306 -4.24 -27.30 -15.51
N ASP A 307 -3.23 -27.92 -16.14
CA ASP A 307 -2.17 -28.63 -15.43
C ASP A 307 -1.28 -27.66 -14.65
N GLN A 308 -1.59 -27.53 -13.35
CA GLN A 308 -0.91 -26.67 -12.39
C GLN A 308 0.53 -27.11 -12.07
N LEU A 309 1.06 -28.17 -12.71
CA LEU A 309 2.44 -28.64 -12.53
C LEU A 309 3.34 -28.33 -13.73
N ASN A 310 2.80 -27.69 -14.77
CA ASN A 310 3.51 -27.41 -16.00
C ASN A 310 4.29 -26.10 -15.91
N ASN A 311 5.62 -26.18 -16.02
CA ASN A 311 6.54 -25.04 -15.96
C ASN A 311 7.48 -24.96 -17.19
N ASP A 312 6.96 -25.27 -18.38
CA ASP A 312 7.79 -25.57 -19.55
C ASP A 312 7.99 -24.42 -20.57
N ASP A 313 7.58 -23.17 -20.34
CA ASP A 313 7.70 -22.11 -21.38
C ASP A 313 8.46 -20.84 -20.96
N GLY A 314 9.61 -20.63 -21.60
CA GLY A 314 10.41 -19.44 -21.42
C GLY A 314 9.71 -18.19 -21.96
N ASN A 315 9.36 -17.29 -21.04
CA ASN A 315 9.17 -15.85 -21.29
C ASN A 315 7.84 -15.43 -21.94
N LYS A 316 6.69 -15.76 -21.31
CA LYS A 316 5.39 -15.09 -21.57
C LYS A 316 4.51 -15.03 -20.31
N GLY A 317 4.81 -14.08 -19.43
CA GLY A 317 3.90 -13.58 -18.41
C GLY A 317 3.75 -12.07 -18.54
#